data_AF-A0A7S2SS62-F1
#
_entry.id   AF-A0A7S2SS62-F1
#
_cell.length_a   1.000
_cell.length_b   1.000
_cell.length_c   1.000
_cell.angle_alpha   90.00
_cell.angle_beta   90.00
_cell.angle_gamma   90.00
#
_symmetry.space_group_name_H-M   'P 1'
#
loop_
_entity.id
_entity.type
_entity.pdbx_description
1 polymer ?
#
loop_
_entity_poly.entity_id
_entity_poly.type
_entity_poly.pdbx_seq_one_letter_code
_entity_poly.pdbx_strand_id
1 'polypeptide(L)'
;NNCNCIDHIMVEVEDSVAAEGDQVEDVGFISVDRADDVVDDGAGLGLERLSRKRARKEPTKEEKRLELRKEIREEMLTSAMKKYERKGKKVKMHKIKDQKVRAEIEQHIEDAKEAVESAARAEILLTEQEGFLETENEMEKTYKFTQRQIQESADMGTRSRMLNLELTDYAPYRINWTKNGRYMVLGGKRGHLSVIDALRNTPKCEAFVQETVRDVAFLHSQEMFAAAQKKHVYIYDEHGAEVHRLKSHIRPDRLQYLPYHFLLASIGHGGWLKYQDVSTGDLISEHRTKLGPCGAMVQNPANAVVCLGHGNGTVSMWSPSVNKPLVKMFCHGGPVRAMAVDRSGHEMVTGGLDGRVHIWDVRMYKKVFSYVTPRAPSSLDISQRGLLAVGCGFQVQIWKDALKTKQQSPYMRHAIPGQEIQDVKFRPYEDILGLGTTKGVQTIAIPGAGVANYDAFEANPFQNSKQQREQVVHSLLEKIQPEMIVLDPTLIGGVDPTPMAVQEQERKAAEEEAKRLNPKKAKHRMRGRNKTGNKLRAKNINIITEEKEKYREKLEKQEKEAKKKKDDELAKGNAGTMVYQRFKRKK
;
A
#
# COMPACT_ATOMS: atom_id res chain seq x y z
N ASN A 1 5.92 11.44 -31.98
CA ASN A 1 6.52 11.30 -30.64
C ASN A 1 6.35 9.86 -30.21
N ASN A 2 7.24 9.03 -30.73
CA ASN A 2 7.19 7.57 -30.70
C ASN A 2 7.90 7.07 -29.45
N CYS A 3 7.15 6.42 -28.56
CA CYS A 3 7.67 5.47 -27.58
C CYS A 3 6.86 4.19 -27.78
N ASN A 4 7.23 3.38 -28.77
CA ASN A 4 6.65 2.05 -29.03
C ASN A 4 7.63 1.26 -29.93
N CYS A 5 8.78 0.85 -29.38
CA CYS A 5 9.69 -0.09 -30.06
C CYS A 5 10.45 -1.05 -29.11
N ILE A 6 10.11 -1.14 -27.81
CA ILE A 6 10.96 -1.85 -26.83
C ILE A 6 10.59 -3.34 -26.69
N ASP A 7 9.38 -3.77 -27.08
CA ASP A 7 8.96 -5.16 -26.85
C ASP A 7 9.41 -6.17 -27.93
N HIS A 8 10.05 -5.72 -29.01
CA HIS A 8 10.40 -6.59 -30.16
C HIS A 8 11.86 -7.05 -30.23
N ILE A 9 12.75 -6.65 -29.31
CA ILE A 9 14.19 -6.99 -29.38
C ILE A 9 14.56 -8.15 -28.43
N MET A 10 13.66 -8.59 -27.55
CA MET A 10 13.96 -9.61 -26.53
C MET A 10 14.01 -11.07 -27.01
N VAL A 11 13.85 -11.38 -28.31
CA VAL A 11 13.76 -12.79 -28.78
C VAL A 11 14.93 -13.24 -29.66
N GLU A 12 15.79 -12.36 -30.18
CA GLU A 12 16.80 -12.77 -31.18
C GLU A 12 18.25 -12.92 -30.67
N VAL A 13 18.52 -12.86 -29.36
CA VAL A 13 19.92 -12.89 -28.85
C VAL A 13 20.27 -14.12 -28.00
N GLU A 14 19.32 -14.98 -27.64
CA GLU A 14 19.62 -16.15 -26.78
C GLU A 14 19.94 -17.46 -27.52
N ASP A 15 19.75 -17.55 -28.84
CA ASP A 15 19.88 -18.83 -29.58
C ASP A 15 21.23 -19.10 -30.28
N SER A 16 22.37 -18.62 -29.78
CA SER A 16 23.66 -18.89 -30.47
C SER A 16 24.89 -19.20 -29.62
N VAL A 17 24.74 -19.61 -28.35
CA VAL A 17 25.92 -20.02 -27.55
C VAL A 17 25.67 -21.33 -26.83
N ALA A 18 25.69 -22.42 -27.59
CA ALA A 18 25.89 -23.77 -27.08
C ALA A 18 26.76 -24.56 -28.06
N ALA A 19 28.04 -24.20 -28.16
CA ALA A 19 29.15 -25.09 -28.54
C ALA A 19 30.43 -24.27 -28.59
N GLU A 20 31.34 -24.55 -27.67
CA GLU A 20 32.80 -24.67 -27.83
C GLU A 20 33.45 -24.41 -26.48
N GLY A 21 33.92 -25.51 -25.88
CA GLY A 21 34.80 -25.44 -24.73
C GLY A 21 36.18 -25.02 -25.21
N ASP A 22 36.79 -24.06 -24.54
CA ASP A 22 38.24 -23.94 -24.56
C ASP A 22 38.79 -23.31 -23.29
N GLN A 23 40.06 -23.63 -23.07
CA GLN A 23 40.78 -23.70 -21.80
C GLN A 23 41.02 -22.33 -21.16
N VAL A 24 40.95 -22.31 -19.82
CA VAL A 24 41.33 -21.16 -18.99
C VAL A 24 42.86 -21.20 -18.79
N GLU A 25 43.58 -20.26 -19.39
CA GLU A 25 44.92 -19.87 -18.93
C GLU A 25 44.88 -18.47 -18.31
N ASP A 26 45.62 -18.36 -17.21
CA ASP A 26 45.75 -17.23 -16.30
C ASP A 26 46.10 -15.90 -16.98
N VAL A 27 45.43 -14.81 -16.55
CA VAL A 27 45.90 -13.45 -16.83
C VAL A 27 46.37 -12.81 -15.53
N GLY A 28 47.67 -12.59 -15.48
CA GLY A 28 48.42 -12.02 -14.37
C GLY A 28 48.14 -10.54 -14.09
N PHE A 29 48.59 -10.18 -12.89
CA PHE A 29 48.65 -8.84 -12.30
C PHE A 29 49.20 -7.76 -13.25
N ILE A 30 48.52 -6.61 -13.29
CA ILE A 30 49.02 -5.39 -13.93
C ILE A 30 49.82 -4.59 -12.88
N SER A 31 51.12 -4.44 -13.12
CA SER A 31 52.03 -3.55 -12.40
C SER A 31 51.91 -2.10 -12.87
N VAL A 32 52.05 -1.18 -11.91
CA VAL A 32 52.05 0.28 -12.11
C VAL A 32 53.49 0.72 -12.40
N ASP A 33 53.78 1.19 -13.62
CA ASP A 33 55.09 1.75 -13.96
C ASP A 33 55.14 3.27 -13.79
N ARG A 34 56.21 3.69 -13.08
CA ARG A 34 56.68 5.04 -12.83
C ARG A 34 57.24 5.68 -14.09
N ALA A 35 57.10 6.99 -14.20
CA ALA A 35 57.75 7.83 -15.20
C ALA A 35 59.20 8.13 -14.79
N ASP A 36 60.13 7.98 -15.74
CA ASP A 36 61.49 8.53 -15.67
C ASP A 36 61.70 9.56 -16.78
N ASP A 37 62.30 10.69 -16.39
CA ASP A 37 62.67 11.85 -17.19
C ASP A 37 63.93 11.58 -18.02
N VAL A 38 63.94 11.98 -19.31
CA VAL A 38 65.18 12.14 -20.11
C VAL A 38 65.14 13.45 -20.89
N VAL A 39 66.27 14.16 -20.78
CA VAL A 39 66.62 15.50 -21.25
C VAL A 39 66.69 15.60 -22.78
N ASP A 40 66.20 16.72 -23.32
CA ASP A 40 66.21 17.08 -24.73
C ASP A 40 67.34 18.10 -25.01
N ASP A 41 68.21 17.83 -25.98
CA ASP A 41 69.19 18.77 -26.53
C ASP A 41 68.87 18.97 -28.01
N GLY A 42 68.73 20.24 -28.39
CA GLY A 42 68.13 20.64 -29.66
C GLY A 42 69.06 20.65 -30.87
N ALA A 43 68.41 20.58 -32.04
CA ALA A 43 68.86 21.25 -33.26
C ALA A 43 67.64 21.47 -34.16
N GLY A 44 67.40 22.73 -34.54
CA GLY A 44 66.26 23.12 -35.36
C GLY A 44 66.43 22.78 -36.83
N LEU A 45 65.31 22.70 -37.53
CA LEU A 45 65.08 23.19 -38.89
C LEU A 45 63.55 23.25 -39.09
N GLY A 46 63.05 24.43 -39.46
CA GLY A 46 61.61 24.66 -39.63
C GLY A 46 61.06 23.97 -40.88
N LEU A 47 59.84 23.42 -40.77
CA LEU A 47 58.86 23.29 -41.85
C LEU A 47 57.49 22.91 -41.26
N GLU A 48 56.51 23.77 -41.57
CA GLU A 48 55.06 23.56 -41.65
C GLU A 48 54.27 23.03 -40.43
N ARG A 49 53.35 23.90 -39.99
CA ARG A 49 52.16 23.57 -39.20
C ARG A 49 51.29 22.53 -39.92
N LEU A 50 51.54 21.25 -39.73
CA LEU A 50 50.55 20.20 -39.97
C LEU A 50 49.79 19.92 -38.69
N SER A 51 48.59 20.51 -38.58
CA SER A 51 47.58 20.05 -37.63
C SER A 51 47.30 18.57 -37.89
N ARG A 52 47.96 17.68 -37.16
CA ARG A 52 47.57 16.27 -37.08
C ARG A 52 46.22 16.21 -36.36
N LYS A 53 45.13 16.45 -37.10
CA LYS A 53 43.83 15.91 -36.77
C LYS A 53 44.03 14.40 -36.66
N ARG A 54 44.23 13.89 -35.44
CA ARG A 54 44.13 12.46 -35.15
C ARG A 54 42.76 12.05 -35.67
N ALA A 55 42.72 11.36 -36.81
CA ALA A 55 41.52 10.74 -37.31
C ALA A 55 41.01 9.83 -36.18
N ARG A 56 39.88 10.17 -35.58
CA ARG A 56 39.20 9.27 -34.64
C ARG A 56 38.90 8.01 -35.43
N LYS A 57 39.66 6.95 -35.15
CA LYS A 57 39.41 5.61 -35.69
C LYS A 57 37.94 5.29 -35.39
N GLU A 58 37.15 4.98 -36.40
CA GLU A 58 35.76 4.60 -36.15
C GLU A 58 35.75 3.38 -35.22
N PRO A 59 34.93 3.39 -34.15
CA PRO A 59 34.93 2.31 -33.20
C PRO A 59 34.57 1.02 -33.93
N THR A 60 35.38 0.00 -33.70
CA THR A 60 35.20 -1.33 -34.26
C THR A 60 33.83 -1.89 -33.85
N LYS A 61 33.29 -2.87 -34.60
CA LYS A 61 31.99 -3.49 -34.27
C LYS A 61 31.95 -4.06 -32.84
N GLU A 62 33.10 -4.50 -32.32
CA GLU A 62 33.25 -5.00 -30.96
C GLU A 62 33.22 -3.88 -29.91
N GLU A 63 33.93 -2.77 -30.14
CA GLU A 63 33.87 -1.59 -29.27
C GLU A 63 32.43 -1.04 -29.19
N LYS A 64 31.73 -0.96 -30.32
CA LYS A 64 30.31 -0.55 -30.36
C LYS A 64 29.40 -1.51 -29.59
N ARG A 65 29.65 -2.83 -29.65
CA ARG A 65 28.90 -3.83 -28.86
C ARG A 65 29.18 -3.69 -27.37
N LEU A 66 30.41 -3.39 -26.98
CA LEU A 66 30.81 -3.24 -25.58
C LEU A 66 30.27 -1.94 -24.96
N GLU A 67 30.26 -0.84 -25.73
CA GLU A 67 29.59 0.41 -25.36
C GLU A 67 28.09 0.20 -25.19
N LEU A 68 27.42 -0.46 -26.14
CA LEU A 68 25.99 -0.76 -26.04
C LEU A 68 25.67 -1.63 -24.80
N ARG A 69 26.51 -2.62 -24.46
CA ARG A 69 26.34 -3.42 -23.24
C ARG A 69 26.49 -2.60 -21.96
N LYS A 70 27.40 -1.62 -21.95
CA LYS A 70 27.56 -0.71 -20.80
C LYS A 70 26.35 0.20 -20.64
N GLU A 71 25.85 0.78 -21.73
CA GLU A 71 24.65 1.62 -21.73
C GLU A 71 23.43 0.83 -21.21
N ILE A 72 23.20 -0.39 -21.73
CA ILE A 72 22.11 -1.26 -21.25
C ILE A 72 22.26 -1.55 -19.75
N ARG A 73 23.48 -1.83 -19.27
CA ARG A 73 23.74 -2.10 -17.85
C ARG A 73 23.47 -0.87 -16.97
N GLU A 74 23.83 0.31 -17.43
CA GLU A 74 23.54 1.57 -16.74
C GLU A 74 22.03 1.87 -16.72
N GLU A 75 21.32 1.66 -17.83
CA GLU A 75 19.87 1.80 -17.88
C GLU A 75 19.16 0.82 -16.93
N MET A 76 19.59 -0.45 -16.92
CA MET A 76 19.08 -1.45 -15.97
C MET A 76 19.34 -1.03 -14.52
N LEU A 77 20.55 -0.56 -14.20
CA LEU A 77 20.90 -0.10 -12.87
C LEU A 77 20.03 1.10 -12.45
N THR A 78 19.85 2.10 -13.32
CA THR A 78 19.00 3.26 -12.99
C THR A 78 17.53 2.89 -12.79
N SER A 79 17.02 1.88 -13.52
CA SER A 79 15.68 1.34 -13.30
C SER A 79 15.56 0.64 -11.94
N ALA A 80 16.54 -0.22 -11.61
CA ALA A 80 16.62 -0.91 -10.33
C ALA A 80 16.75 0.06 -9.14
N MET A 81 17.55 1.13 -9.28
CA MET A 81 17.71 2.16 -8.24
C MET A 81 16.38 2.82 -7.85
N LYS A 82 15.43 3.00 -8.78
CA LYS A 82 14.10 3.57 -8.47
C LYS A 82 13.28 2.70 -7.52
N LYS A 83 13.51 1.38 -7.50
CA LYS A 83 12.82 0.43 -6.61
C LYS A 83 13.28 0.60 -5.16
N TYR A 84 14.58 0.81 -4.96
CA TYR A 84 15.19 0.98 -3.64
C TYR A 84 15.19 2.43 -3.14
N GLU A 85 14.90 3.39 -4.01
CA GLU A 85 14.77 4.81 -3.63
C GLU A 85 13.61 4.99 -2.64
N ARG A 86 13.95 5.33 -1.40
CA ARG A 86 12.96 5.68 -0.37
C ARG A 86 12.35 7.04 -0.70
N LYS A 87 11.03 7.09 -0.89
CA LYS A 87 10.31 8.33 -1.23
C LYS A 87 10.41 9.33 -0.07
N GLY A 88 11.18 10.38 -0.27
CA GLY A 88 11.35 11.48 0.68
C GLY A 88 11.33 12.85 -0.02
N LYS A 89 11.10 13.92 0.76
CA LYS A 89 11.22 15.29 0.22
C LYS A 89 12.70 15.58 -0.06
N LYS A 90 13.03 15.88 -1.33
CA LYS A 90 14.39 16.31 -1.69
C LYS A 90 14.79 17.56 -0.89
N VAL A 91 15.91 17.47 -0.18
CA VAL A 91 16.43 18.58 0.63
C VAL A 91 16.93 19.69 -0.29
N LYS A 92 16.49 20.92 -0.04
CA LYS A 92 16.91 22.10 -0.80
C LYS A 92 18.20 22.67 -0.22
N MET A 93 19.35 22.19 -0.69
CA MET A 93 20.67 22.56 -0.17
C MET A 93 20.92 24.07 -0.09
N HIS A 94 20.49 24.82 -1.12
CA HIS A 94 20.66 26.28 -1.17
C HIS A 94 19.92 27.05 -0.06
N LYS A 95 18.96 26.42 0.63
CA LYS A 95 18.21 27.06 1.73
C LYS A 95 18.89 26.94 3.08
N ILE A 96 19.88 26.07 3.20
CA ILE A 96 20.59 25.80 4.44
C ILE A 96 21.71 26.83 4.57
N LYS A 97 21.62 27.67 5.60
CA LYS A 97 22.60 28.74 5.84
C LYS A 97 23.85 28.25 6.56
N ASP A 98 23.72 27.22 7.38
CA ASP A 98 24.84 26.65 8.15
C ASP A 98 25.67 25.71 7.27
N GLN A 99 26.97 26.01 7.17
CA GLN A 99 27.90 25.25 6.33
C GLN A 99 28.16 23.85 6.88
N LYS A 100 28.19 23.66 8.20
CA LYS A 100 28.45 22.35 8.81
C LYS A 100 27.29 21.39 8.56
N VAL A 101 26.08 21.84 8.88
CA VAL A 101 24.84 21.08 8.63
C VAL A 101 24.67 20.76 7.14
N ARG A 102 25.05 21.70 6.27
CA ARG A 102 25.02 21.46 4.83
C ARG A 102 25.97 20.32 4.42
N ALA A 103 27.21 20.32 4.92
CA ALA A 103 28.18 19.26 4.62
C ALA A 103 27.72 17.90 5.14
N GLU A 104 27.18 17.84 6.36
CA GLU A 104 26.63 16.59 6.94
C GLU A 104 25.46 16.03 6.12
N ILE A 105 24.53 16.89 5.67
CA ILE A 105 23.41 16.45 4.82
C ILE A 105 23.92 16.02 3.44
N GLU A 106 24.92 16.69 2.88
CA GLU A 106 25.55 16.27 1.61
C GLU A 106 26.16 14.86 1.75
N GLN A 107 26.90 14.58 2.83
CA GLN A 107 27.41 13.24 3.15
C GLN A 107 26.28 12.21 3.28
N HIS A 108 25.24 12.49 4.08
CA HIS A 108 24.13 11.56 4.23
C HIS A 108 23.37 11.27 2.92
N ILE A 109 23.32 12.23 1.98
CA ILE A 109 22.74 11.99 0.66
C ILE A 109 23.64 11.11 -0.18
N GLU A 110 24.95 11.26 -0.09
CA GLU A 110 25.92 10.41 -0.77
C GLU A 110 25.87 8.98 -0.24
N ASP A 111 25.91 8.80 1.09
CA ASP A 111 25.74 7.50 1.75
C ASP A 111 24.41 6.83 1.34
N ALA A 112 23.32 7.60 1.29
CA ALA A 112 22.02 7.09 0.86
C ALA A 112 22.00 6.67 -0.61
N LYS A 113 22.71 7.37 -1.50
CA LYS A 113 22.85 6.97 -2.91
C LYS A 113 23.69 5.72 -3.05
N GLU A 114 24.81 5.62 -2.34
CA GLU A 114 25.67 4.44 -2.34
C GLU A 114 24.93 3.22 -1.79
N ALA A 115 24.14 3.39 -0.72
CA ALA A 115 23.28 2.34 -0.19
C ALA A 115 22.21 1.87 -1.20
N VAL A 116 21.62 2.79 -1.97
CA VAL A 116 20.64 2.45 -3.02
C VAL A 116 21.32 1.73 -4.19
N GLU A 117 22.50 2.20 -4.61
CA GLU A 117 23.25 1.59 -5.68
C GLU A 117 23.77 0.20 -5.32
N SER A 118 24.32 0.03 -4.12
CA SER A 118 24.78 -1.27 -3.62
C SER A 118 23.62 -2.27 -3.49
N ALA A 119 22.45 -1.83 -3.00
CA ALA A 119 21.24 -2.67 -2.95
C ALA A 119 20.75 -3.07 -4.35
N ALA A 120 20.77 -2.15 -5.32
CA ALA A 120 20.40 -2.46 -6.71
C ALA A 120 21.40 -3.42 -7.36
N ARG A 121 22.71 -3.27 -7.11
CA ARG A 121 23.74 -4.20 -7.59
C ARG A 121 23.59 -5.60 -6.98
N ALA A 122 23.09 -5.69 -5.74
CA ALA A 122 22.84 -6.97 -5.08
C ALA A 122 21.71 -7.78 -5.73
N GLU A 123 20.84 -7.19 -6.56
CA GLU A 123 19.82 -7.95 -7.31
C GLU A 123 20.42 -8.96 -8.29
N ILE A 124 21.69 -8.80 -8.69
CA ILE A 124 22.41 -9.77 -9.52
C ILE A 124 22.58 -11.12 -8.81
N LEU A 125 22.53 -11.13 -7.47
CA LEU A 125 22.68 -12.33 -6.65
C LEU A 125 21.38 -13.15 -6.53
N LEU A 126 20.27 -12.68 -7.10
CA LEU A 126 19.01 -13.41 -7.11
C LEU A 126 19.14 -14.67 -7.98
N THR A 127 18.78 -15.82 -7.41
CA THR A 127 19.05 -17.13 -8.02
C THR A 127 17.91 -17.60 -8.92
N GLU A 128 16.67 -17.33 -8.53
CA GLU A 128 15.48 -17.85 -9.19
C GLU A 128 14.91 -16.85 -10.20
N GLN A 129 14.44 -17.38 -11.33
CA GLN A 129 13.73 -16.59 -12.33
C GLN A 129 12.22 -16.57 -12.03
N GLU A 130 11.58 -15.49 -12.45
CA GLU A 130 10.15 -15.32 -12.24
C GLU A 130 9.34 -16.09 -13.29
N GLY A 131 8.29 -16.79 -12.87
CA GLY A 131 7.39 -17.47 -13.80
C GLY A 131 6.64 -16.50 -14.71
N PHE A 132 6.30 -16.96 -15.92
CA PHE A 132 5.43 -16.26 -16.85
C PHE A 132 4.71 -17.25 -17.76
N LEU A 133 3.70 -16.75 -18.48
CA LEU A 133 3.01 -17.46 -19.55
C LEU A 133 2.80 -16.45 -20.66
N GLU A 134 3.37 -16.75 -21.81
CA GLU A 134 3.28 -15.93 -23.00
C GLU A 134 2.84 -16.80 -24.17
N THR A 135 2.21 -16.16 -25.15
CA THR A 135 1.74 -16.83 -26.36
C THR A 135 2.82 -16.73 -27.41
N GLU A 136 3.24 -17.86 -27.98
CA GLU A 136 4.21 -17.89 -29.08
C GLU A 136 3.64 -17.19 -30.34
N ASN A 137 2.34 -17.34 -30.57
CA ASN A 137 1.63 -16.81 -31.73
C ASN A 137 0.58 -15.76 -31.34
N GLU A 138 0.42 -14.70 -32.14
CA GLU A 138 -0.58 -13.64 -31.90
C GLU A 138 -2.04 -14.12 -31.89
N MET A 139 -2.32 -15.23 -32.60
CA MET A 139 -3.65 -15.85 -32.65
C MET A 139 -4.00 -16.59 -31.35
N GLU A 140 -2.99 -17.12 -30.67
CA GLU A 140 -3.16 -17.75 -29.38
C GLU A 140 -3.38 -16.67 -28.32
N LYS A 141 -4.22 -16.97 -27.34
CA LYS A 141 -4.55 -16.04 -26.27
C LYS A 141 -4.33 -16.72 -24.93
N THR A 142 -3.63 -16.04 -24.03
CA THR A 142 -3.25 -16.56 -22.71
C THR A 142 -4.46 -17.08 -21.91
N TYR A 143 -5.63 -16.46 -22.06
CA TYR A 143 -6.84 -16.86 -21.33
C TYR A 143 -7.53 -18.13 -21.85
N LYS A 144 -7.08 -18.69 -22.97
CA LYS A 144 -7.61 -19.96 -23.51
C LYS A 144 -6.86 -21.19 -22.99
N PHE A 145 -5.67 -21.02 -22.39
CA PHE A 145 -4.91 -22.13 -21.84
C PHE A 145 -5.68 -22.81 -20.71
N THR A 146 -5.74 -24.14 -20.78
CA THR A 146 -6.39 -24.96 -19.77
C THR A 146 -5.40 -25.37 -18.68
N GLN A 147 -5.90 -25.62 -17.48
CA GLN A 147 -5.07 -26.11 -16.38
C GLN A 147 -4.44 -27.48 -16.68
N ARG A 148 -5.05 -28.30 -17.54
CA ARG A 148 -4.46 -29.57 -18.00
C ARG A 148 -3.21 -29.36 -18.85
N GLN A 149 -3.26 -28.41 -19.79
CA GLN A 149 -2.10 -28.06 -20.61
C GLN A 149 -0.96 -27.49 -19.78
N ILE A 150 -1.27 -26.63 -18.81
CA ILE A 150 -0.25 -26.09 -17.88
C ILE A 150 0.32 -27.22 -17.03
N GLN A 151 -0.52 -28.14 -16.57
CA GLN A 151 -0.05 -29.33 -15.87
C GLN A 151 0.85 -30.16 -16.78
N GLU A 152 0.54 -30.33 -18.06
CA GLU A 152 1.36 -31.10 -19.02
C GLU A 152 2.74 -30.49 -19.26
N SER A 153 2.87 -29.16 -19.24
CA SER A 153 4.14 -28.46 -19.42
C SER A 153 4.92 -28.19 -18.13
N ALA A 154 4.25 -28.17 -16.98
CA ALA A 154 4.89 -27.87 -15.70
C ALA A 154 5.80 -28.99 -15.19
N ASP A 155 6.81 -28.59 -14.41
CA ASP A 155 7.71 -29.50 -13.70
C ASP A 155 6.97 -30.35 -12.66
N MET A 156 7.57 -31.48 -12.26
CA MET A 156 6.96 -32.40 -11.31
C MET A 156 6.64 -31.77 -9.95
N GLY A 157 7.41 -30.77 -9.51
CA GLY A 157 7.17 -30.06 -8.26
C GLY A 157 5.93 -29.16 -8.33
N THR A 158 5.78 -28.38 -9.40
CA THR A 158 4.57 -27.56 -9.60
C THR A 158 3.34 -28.45 -9.80
N ARG A 159 3.47 -29.54 -10.56
CA ARG A 159 2.41 -30.54 -10.76
C ARG A 159 1.92 -31.14 -9.45
N SER A 160 2.83 -31.53 -8.56
CA SER A 160 2.45 -32.18 -7.30
C SER A 160 1.66 -31.23 -6.41
N ARG A 161 1.90 -29.91 -6.51
CA ARG A 161 1.20 -28.90 -5.70
C ARG A 161 -0.19 -28.54 -6.25
N MET A 162 -0.53 -28.97 -7.47
CA MET A 162 -1.89 -28.87 -8.02
C MET A 162 -2.75 -29.99 -7.42
N LEU A 163 -3.70 -29.62 -6.55
CA LEU A 163 -4.56 -30.55 -5.82
C LEU A 163 -6.03 -30.26 -6.08
N ASN A 164 -6.83 -31.32 -6.12
CA ASN A 164 -8.29 -31.24 -6.13
C ASN A 164 -8.81 -32.15 -5.02
N LEU A 165 -9.29 -31.55 -3.94
CA LEU A 165 -9.87 -32.25 -2.80
C LEU A 165 -11.40 -32.10 -2.86
N GLU A 166 -12.08 -33.18 -3.19
CA GLU A 166 -13.55 -33.23 -3.19
C GLU A 166 -14.05 -33.56 -1.79
N LEU A 167 -14.55 -32.54 -1.09
CA LEU A 167 -15.02 -32.61 0.28
C LEU A 167 -16.46 -32.10 0.32
N THR A 168 -17.44 -32.97 0.06
CA THR A 168 -18.85 -32.55 -0.08
C THR A 168 -19.58 -32.34 1.25
N ASP A 169 -19.15 -33.04 2.30
CA ASP A 169 -19.97 -33.20 3.51
C ASP A 169 -20.07 -31.91 4.33
N TYR A 170 -18.95 -31.18 4.42
CA TYR A 170 -18.80 -30.00 5.28
C TYR A 170 -18.66 -28.66 4.57
N ALA A 171 -18.86 -28.66 3.25
CA ALA A 171 -18.73 -27.48 2.41
C ALA A 171 -19.81 -26.41 2.71
N PRO A 172 -19.68 -25.16 2.22
CA PRO A 172 -18.54 -24.57 1.49
C PRO A 172 -17.26 -24.39 2.29
N TYR A 173 -16.12 -24.38 1.61
CA TYR A 173 -14.81 -24.13 2.23
C TYR A 173 -14.29 -22.71 2.01
N ARG A 174 -13.68 -22.16 3.07
CA ARG A 174 -12.76 -21.04 2.99
C ARG A 174 -11.34 -21.53 3.22
N ILE A 175 -10.38 -20.77 2.68
CA ILE A 175 -8.97 -21.10 2.75
C ILE A 175 -8.18 -19.91 3.26
N ASN A 176 -7.07 -20.18 3.95
CA ASN A 176 -6.07 -19.17 4.29
C ASN A 176 -4.67 -19.79 4.23
N TRP A 177 -3.68 -18.98 3.88
CA TRP A 177 -2.29 -19.40 3.79
C TRP A 177 -1.49 -18.81 4.94
N THR A 178 -0.50 -19.56 5.40
CA THR A 178 0.58 -19.01 6.24
C THR A 178 1.40 -18.00 5.45
N LYS A 179 2.04 -17.04 6.13
CA LYS A 179 2.86 -15.99 5.49
C LYS A 179 3.98 -16.56 4.60
N ASN A 180 4.56 -17.70 4.99
CA ASN A 180 5.58 -18.41 4.24
C ASN A 180 5.03 -19.32 3.13
N GLY A 181 3.70 -19.48 3.04
CA GLY A 181 3.05 -20.30 2.03
C GLY A 181 3.23 -21.80 2.20
N ARG A 182 3.76 -22.30 3.33
CA ARG A 182 3.96 -23.74 3.54
C ARG A 182 2.68 -24.47 3.94
N TYR A 183 1.88 -23.85 4.82
CA TYR A 183 0.65 -24.44 5.34
C TYR A 183 -0.58 -23.71 4.87
N MET A 184 -1.61 -24.48 4.55
CA MET A 184 -2.95 -24.03 4.19
C MET A 184 -3.93 -24.48 5.27
N VAL A 185 -4.81 -23.58 5.72
CA VAL A 185 -5.93 -23.93 6.60
C VAL A 185 -7.24 -23.90 5.82
N LEU A 186 -8.06 -24.91 6.06
CA LEU A 186 -9.36 -25.15 5.46
C LEU A 186 -10.43 -24.99 6.53
N GLY A 187 -11.43 -24.17 6.24
CA GLY A 187 -12.61 -23.98 7.09
C GLY A 187 -13.89 -24.30 6.33
N GLY A 188 -14.44 -25.49 6.57
CA GLY A 188 -15.74 -25.91 6.08
C GLY A 188 -16.87 -25.28 6.90
N LYS A 189 -17.85 -24.70 6.21
CA LYS A 189 -18.96 -23.97 6.86
C LYS A 189 -19.77 -24.81 7.84
N ARG A 190 -19.76 -26.14 7.73
CA ARG A 190 -20.47 -27.05 8.64
C ARG A 190 -19.61 -27.59 9.79
N GLY A 191 -18.36 -27.13 9.93
CA GLY A 191 -17.55 -27.41 11.12
C GLY A 191 -16.30 -28.27 10.89
N HIS A 192 -15.93 -28.57 9.64
CA HIS A 192 -14.66 -29.22 9.34
C HIS A 192 -13.53 -28.19 9.31
N LEU A 193 -12.51 -28.36 10.14
CA LEU A 193 -11.29 -27.57 10.17
C LEU A 193 -10.12 -28.50 9.84
N SER A 194 -9.25 -28.11 8.91
CA SER A 194 -8.07 -28.90 8.58
C SER A 194 -6.89 -28.00 8.24
N VAL A 195 -5.69 -28.42 8.62
CA VAL A 195 -4.42 -27.78 8.22
C VAL A 195 -3.65 -28.77 7.37
N ILE A 196 -3.24 -28.34 6.17
CA ILE A 196 -2.51 -29.15 5.20
C ILE A 196 -1.12 -28.54 4.99
N ASP A 197 -0.08 -29.37 5.04
CA ASP A 197 1.26 -28.99 4.56
C ASP A 197 1.25 -29.07 3.02
N ALA A 198 1.30 -27.92 2.35
CA ALA A 198 1.21 -27.82 0.90
C ALA A 198 2.50 -28.15 0.16
N LEU A 199 3.62 -28.35 0.87
CA LEU A 199 4.83 -28.88 0.27
C LEU A 199 4.75 -30.40 0.10
N ARG A 200 4.18 -31.08 1.11
CA ARG A 200 4.08 -32.55 1.16
C ARG A 200 2.69 -33.08 0.76
N ASN A 201 1.69 -32.21 0.69
CA ASN A 201 0.27 -32.53 0.54
C ASN A 201 -0.25 -33.51 1.60
N THR A 202 0.24 -33.40 2.82
CA THR A 202 -0.20 -34.22 3.95
C THR A 202 -1.03 -33.39 4.91
N PRO A 203 -2.19 -33.89 5.38
CA PRO A 203 -2.92 -33.23 6.45
C PRO A 203 -2.08 -33.29 7.73
N LYS A 204 -1.90 -32.14 8.37
CA LYS A 204 -1.21 -32.01 9.68
C LYS A 204 -2.21 -32.14 10.82
N CYS A 205 -3.39 -31.53 10.65
CA CYS A 205 -4.45 -31.50 11.65
C CYS A 205 -5.81 -31.57 10.98
N GLU A 206 -6.73 -32.29 11.61
CA GLU A 206 -8.16 -32.31 11.28
C GLU A 206 -8.97 -32.23 12.58
N ALA A 207 -9.93 -31.32 12.63
CA ALA A 207 -10.81 -31.11 13.77
C ALA A 207 -12.26 -30.89 13.28
N PHE A 208 -13.22 -31.49 14.00
CA PHE A 208 -14.64 -31.41 13.69
C PHE A 208 -15.39 -30.71 14.82
N VAL A 209 -15.80 -29.47 14.57
CA VAL A 209 -16.43 -28.59 15.59
C VAL A 209 -17.95 -28.80 15.65
N GLN A 210 -18.55 -29.42 14.62
CA GLN A 210 -20.01 -29.58 14.47
C GLN A 210 -20.83 -28.27 14.58
N GLU A 211 -20.16 -27.13 14.47
CA GLU A 211 -20.78 -25.80 14.43
C GLU A 211 -20.46 -25.07 13.13
N THR A 212 -21.20 -23.99 12.84
CA THR A 212 -20.95 -23.21 11.65
C THR A 212 -19.65 -22.41 11.76
N VAL A 213 -18.71 -22.65 10.85
CA VAL A 213 -17.49 -21.84 10.70
C VAL A 213 -17.71 -20.81 9.60
N ARG A 214 -17.41 -19.54 9.88
CA ARG A 214 -17.59 -18.43 8.93
C ARG A 214 -16.30 -18.03 8.24
N ASP A 215 -15.20 -18.05 8.96
CA ASP A 215 -13.88 -17.64 8.50
C ASP A 215 -12.77 -18.30 9.31
N VAL A 216 -11.57 -18.39 8.72
CA VAL A 216 -10.39 -18.98 9.36
C VAL A 216 -9.16 -18.16 9.02
N ALA A 217 -8.28 -17.95 10.00
CA ALA A 217 -7.03 -17.23 9.81
C ALA A 217 -5.90 -17.87 10.62
N PHE A 218 -4.71 -17.96 10.04
CA PHE A 218 -3.51 -18.24 10.80
C PHE A 218 -3.13 -17.06 11.69
N LEU A 219 -2.39 -17.35 12.76
CA LEU A 219 -1.82 -16.34 13.64
C LEU A 219 -0.34 -16.11 13.25
N HIS A 220 0.58 -16.02 14.21
CA HIS A 220 2.01 -15.75 13.94
C HIS A 220 2.74 -16.94 13.34
N SER A 221 2.36 -18.16 13.73
CA SER A 221 2.99 -19.39 13.28
C SER A 221 1.95 -20.35 12.70
N GLN A 222 2.46 -21.42 12.08
CA GLN A 222 1.66 -22.58 11.68
C GLN A 222 1.05 -23.35 12.86
N GLU A 223 1.50 -23.06 14.09
CA GLU A 223 1.07 -23.80 15.28
C GLU A 223 -0.28 -23.34 15.77
N MET A 224 -0.70 -22.12 15.45
CA MET A 224 -1.99 -21.62 15.90
C MET A 224 -2.80 -21.01 14.77
N PHE A 225 -4.08 -21.33 14.76
CA PHE A 225 -5.04 -20.75 13.86
C PHE A 225 -6.33 -20.40 14.61
N ALA A 226 -6.99 -19.34 14.16
CA ALA A 226 -8.24 -18.86 14.71
C ALA A 226 -9.40 -19.21 13.77
N ALA A 227 -10.48 -19.77 14.33
CA ALA A 227 -11.71 -20.06 13.62
C ALA A 227 -12.87 -19.22 14.16
N ALA A 228 -13.58 -18.56 13.25
CA ALA A 228 -14.81 -17.82 13.54
C ALA A 228 -16.00 -18.79 13.55
N GLN A 229 -16.37 -19.29 14.74
CA GLN A 229 -17.50 -20.21 14.88
C GLN A 229 -18.85 -19.47 14.96
N LYS A 230 -19.91 -20.19 15.36
CA LYS A 230 -21.27 -19.67 15.45
C LYS A 230 -21.36 -18.45 16.36
N LYS A 231 -20.80 -18.53 17.58
CA LYS A 231 -20.93 -17.49 18.61
C LYS A 231 -19.63 -16.74 18.91
N HIS A 232 -18.48 -17.42 18.93
CA HIS A 232 -17.21 -16.83 19.35
C HIS A 232 -16.08 -17.15 18.37
N VAL A 233 -14.96 -16.45 18.51
CA VAL A 233 -13.69 -16.86 17.91
C VAL A 233 -13.02 -17.86 18.84
N TYR A 234 -12.54 -18.96 18.26
CA TYR A 234 -11.76 -19.97 18.96
C TYR A 234 -10.37 -20.03 18.34
N ILE A 235 -9.36 -20.26 19.18
CA ILE A 235 -7.97 -20.47 18.77
C ILE A 235 -7.65 -21.94 18.99
N TYR A 236 -7.09 -22.56 17.98
CA TYR A 236 -6.69 -23.96 17.93
C TYR A 236 -5.18 -24.07 17.88
N ASP A 237 -4.67 -25.15 18.47
CA ASP A 237 -3.27 -25.58 18.39
C ASP A 237 -2.99 -26.36 17.09
N GLU A 238 -1.73 -26.73 16.87
CA GLU A 238 -1.26 -27.45 15.69
C GLU A 238 -1.86 -28.84 15.56
N HIS A 239 -2.31 -29.41 16.67
CA HIS A 239 -3.00 -30.70 16.76
C HIS A 239 -4.52 -30.57 16.59
N GLY A 240 -5.07 -29.35 16.56
CA GLY A 240 -6.50 -29.10 16.52
C GLY A 240 -7.17 -29.11 17.90
N ALA A 241 -6.39 -29.06 18.98
CA ALA A 241 -6.91 -28.86 20.32
C ALA A 241 -7.34 -27.40 20.51
N GLU A 242 -8.48 -27.18 21.16
CA GLU A 242 -8.96 -25.84 21.50
C GLU A 242 -8.11 -25.24 22.61
N VAL A 243 -7.40 -24.15 22.32
CA VAL A 243 -6.55 -23.45 23.29
C VAL A 243 -7.36 -22.37 24.01
N HIS A 244 -8.06 -21.52 23.24
CA HIS A 244 -8.75 -20.36 23.79
C HIS A 244 -10.10 -20.12 23.12
N ARG A 245 -11.06 -19.66 23.94
CA ARG A 245 -12.35 -19.12 23.48
C ARG A 245 -12.43 -17.64 23.80
N LEU A 246 -12.46 -16.81 22.76
CA LEU A 246 -12.52 -15.36 22.89
C LEU A 246 -13.96 -14.87 23.11
N LYS A 247 -14.36 -14.69 24.38
CA LYS A 247 -15.72 -14.28 24.76
C LYS A 247 -16.11 -12.88 24.27
N SER A 248 -15.15 -11.97 24.19
CA SER A 248 -15.36 -10.59 23.71
C SER A 248 -15.77 -10.57 22.23
N HIS A 249 -15.27 -11.50 21.41
CA HIS A 249 -15.54 -11.55 19.97
C HIS A 249 -16.87 -12.28 19.70
N ILE A 250 -17.97 -11.53 19.69
CA ILE A 250 -19.31 -12.09 19.52
C ILE A 250 -19.69 -12.14 18.03
N ARG A 251 -20.08 -13.32 17.57
CA ARG A 251 -20.55 -13.64 16.22
C ARG A 251 -19.65 -13.01 15.14
N PRO A 252 -18.36 -13.40 15.06
CA PRO A 252 -17.43 -12.94 14.03
C PRO A 252 -17.88 -13.42 12.65
N ASP A 253 -17.85 -12.52 11.66
CA ASP A 253 -18.10 -12.82 10.24
C ASP A 253 -16.81 -12.95 9.44
N ARG A 254 -15.78 -12.12 9.75
CA ARG A 254 -14.44 -12.20 9.13
C ARG A 254 -13.34 -12.07 10.16
N LEU A 255 -12.18 -12.67 9.87
CA LEU A 255 -10.95 -12.61 10.66
C LEU A 255 -9.77 -12.18 9.79
N GLN A 256 -8.86 -11.39 10.38
CA GLN A 256 -7.62 -10.98 9.72
C GLN A 256 -6.55 -10.83 10.78
N TYR A 257 -5.41 -11.47 10.57
CA TYR A 257 -4.26 -11.36 11.45
C TYR A 257 -3.27 -10.32 10.91
N LEU A 258 -2.72 -9.50 11.81
CA LEU A 258 -1.69 -8.51 11.54
C LEU A 258 -0.35 -9.05 12.08
N PRO A 259 0.54 -9.54 11.20
CA PRO A 259 1.70 -10.34 11.61
C PRO A 259 2.72 -9.55 12.45
N TYR A 260 3.06 -8.33 12.05
CA TYR A 260 4.09 -7.53 12.74
C TYR A 260 3.65 -6.95 14.09
N HIS A 261 2.34 -6.89 14.34
CA HIS A 261 1.77 -6.27 15.54
C HIS A 261 1.22 -7.32 16.52
N PHE A 262 1.15 -8.59 16.10
CA PHE A 262 0.52 -9.69 16.83
C PHE A 262 -0.97 -9.46 17.13
N LEU A 263 -1.68 -8.75 16.24
CA LEU A 263 -3.10 -8.43 16.44
C LEU A 263 -4.00 -9.32 15.60
N LEU A 264 -5.01 -9.90 16.24
CA LEU A 264 -6.16 -10.49 15.57
C LEU A 264 -7.27 -9.44 15.46
N ALA A 265 -7.55 -9.00 14.24
CA ALA A 265 -8.70 -8.17 13.93
C ALA A 265 -9.90 -9.07 13.59
N SER A 266 -11.03 -8.83 14.25
CA SER A 266 -12.29 -9.50 13.93
C SER A 266 -13.39 -8.50 13.71
N ILE A 267 -14.29 -8.78 12.77
CA ILE A 267 -15.52 -8.02 12.59
C ILE A 267 -16.72 -8.89 12.95
N GLY A 268 -17.49 -8.45 13.95
CA GLY A 268 -18.74 -9.09 14.34
C GLY A 268 -19.91 -8.66 13.45
N HIS A 269 -20.94 -9.52 13.37
CA HIS A 269 -22.18 -9.23 12.64
C HIS A 269 -22.87 -7.93 13.07
N GLY A 270 -22.67 -7.52 14.33
CA GLY A 270 -23.18 -6.24 14.87
C GLY A 270 -22.43 -4.98 14.39
N GLY A 271 -21.42 -5.11 13.53
CA GLY A 271 -20.59 -3.99 13.08
C GLY A 271 -19.60 -3.51 14.15
N TRP A 272 -19.09 -4.45 14.95
CA TRP A 272 -18.04 -4.21 15.94
C TRP A 272 -16.73 -4.79 15.42
N LEU A 273 -15.77 -3.91 15.16
CA LEU A 273 -14.39 -4.29 14.85
C LEU A 273 -13.62 -4.36 16.16
N LYS A 274 -13.02 -5.51 16.46
CA LYS A 274 -12.25 -5.74 17.68
C LYS A 274 -10.83 -6.12 17.34
N TYR A 275 -9.87 -5.50 18.02
CA TYR A 275 -8.46 -5.82 17.94
C TYR A 275 -8.02 -6.50 19.22
N GLN A 276 -7.57 -7.74 19.10
CA GLN A 276 -7.11 -8.57 20.19
C GLN A 276 -5.62 -8.82 20.02
N ASP A 277 -4.84 -8.57 21.06
CA ASP A 277 -3.46 -8.99 21.12
C ASP A 277 -3.38 -10.50 21.34
N VAL A 278 -2.70 -11.20 20.46
CA VAL A 278 -2.51 -12.65 20.53
C VAL A 278 -1.36 -13.01 21.46
N SER A 279 -0.38 -12.12 21.64
CA SER A 279 0.78 -12.37 22.48
C SER A 279 0.46 -12.19 23.97
N THR A 280 -0.22 -11.11 24.34
CA THR A 280 -0.59 -10.83 25.74
C THR A 280 -1.97 -11.39 26.10
N GLY A 281 -2.85 -11.58 25.11
CA GLY A 281 -4.23 -12.00 25.34
C GLY A 281 -5.17 -10.83 25.72
N ASP A 282 -4.72 -9.59 25.56
CA ASP A 282 -5.52 -8.41 25.90
C ASP A 282 -6.37 -7.91 24.73
N LEU A 283 -7.55 -7.41 25.04
CA LEU A 283 -8.38 -6.69 24.09
C LEU A 283 -7.94 -5.23 24.04
N ILE A 284 -7.33 -4.81 22.93
CA ILE A 284 -6.75 -3.47 22.79
C ILE A 284 -7.81 -2.43 22.47
N SER A 285 -8.66 -2.70 21.48
CA SER A 285 -9.66 -1.72 21.05
C SER A 285 -10.93 -2.34 20.47
N GLU A 286 -12.03 -1.64 20.68
CA GLU A 286 -13.35 -1.96 20.11
C GLU A 286 -13.91 -0.75 19.36
N HIS A 287 -14.12 -0.92 18.06
CA HIS A 287 -14.56 0.12 17.14
C HIS A 287 -15.96 -0.18 16.62
N ARG A 288 -16.88 0.78 16.77
CA ARG A 288 -18.24 0.65 16.24
C ARG A 288 -18.33 1.28 14.85
N THR A 289 -18.57 0.45 13.84
CA THR A 289 -18.64 0.92 12.44
C THR A 289 -19.90 1.73 12.15
N LYS A 290 -21.02 1.41 12.82
CA LYS A 290 -22.36 2.00 12.65
C LYS A 290 -22.97 1.83 11.25
N LEU A 291 -22.45 0.91 10.44
CA LEU A 291 -22.86 0.71 9.05
C LEU A 291 -23.42 -0.70 8.78
N GLY A 292 -23.68 -1.48 9.83
CA GLY A 292 -24.23 -2.83 9.75
C GLY A 292 -23.15 -3.91 9.61
N PRO A 293 -23.53 -5.13 9.16
CA PRO A 293 -22.59 -6.22 8.95
C PRO A 293 -21.66 -5.93 7.77
N CYS A 294 -20.42 -6.42 7.86
CA CYS A 294 -19.39 -6.24 6.84
C CYS A 294 -19.23 -7.52 6.02
N GLY A 295 -19.28 -7.43 4.69
CA GLY A 295 -19.15 -8.58 3.79
C GLY A 295 -17.71 -8.99 3.52
N ALA A 296 -16.79 -8.03 3.61
CA ALA A 296 -15.36 -8.20 3.36
C ALA A 296 -14.53 -7.46 4.41
N MET A 297 -13.37 -8.02 4.72
CA MET A 297 -12.34 -7.43 5.55
C MET A 297 -10.98 -7.79 4.96
N VAL A 298 -10.07 -6.84 4.90
CA VAL A 298 -8.70 -7.06 4.42
C VAL A 298 -7.76 -6.09 5.15
N GLN A 299 -6.57 -6.55 5.47
CA GLN A 299 -5.50 -5.70 6.00
C GLN A 299 -4.67 -5.16 4.83
N ASN A 300 -4.27 -3.90 4.90
CA ASN A 300 -3.20 -3.39 4.07
C ASN A 300 -1.83 -3.91 4.59
N PRO A 301 -1.07 -4.69 3.80
CA PRO A 301 0.23 -5.24 4.23
C PRO A 301 1.27 -4.17 4.57
N ALA A 302 1.22 -3.01 3.92
CA ALA A 302 2.24 -1.97 4.07
C ALA A 302 2.10 -1.14 5.36
N ASN A 303 0.86 -0.87 5.80
CA ASN A 303 0.59 0.03 6.92
C ASN A 303 -0.26 -0.58 8.05
N ALA A 304 -0.65 -1.86 7.91
CA ALA A 304 -1.48 -2.61 8.86
C ALA A 304 -2.89 -2.05 9.13
N VAL A 305 -3.33 -1.05 8.37
CA VAL A 305 -4.69 -0.51 8.47
C VAL A 305 -5.69 -1.57 7.96
N VAL A 306 -6.79 -1.74 8.70
CA VAL A 306 -7.84 -2.71 8.34
C VAL A 306 -8.92 -2.01 7.52
N CYS A 307 -9.15 -2.52 6.32
CA CYS A 307 -10.19 -2.06 5.42
C CYS A 307 -11.44 -2.95 5.56
N LEU A 308 -12.58 -2.33 5.84
CA LEU A 308 -13.88 -3.01 5.97
C LEU A 308 -14.81 -2.62 4.82
N GLY A 309 -15.45 -3.62 4.21
CA GLY A 309 -16.48 -3.44 3.19
C GLY A 309 -17.88 -3.58 3.78
N HIS A 310 -18.66 -2.50 3.74
CA HIS A 310 -20.00 -2.44 4.33
C HIS A 310 -21.10 -2.82 3.33
N GLY A 311 -22.28 -3.15 3.87
CA GLY A 311 -23.48 -3.44 3.08
C GLY A 311 -24.03 -2.25 2.26
N ASN A 312 -23.68 -1.01 2.63
CA ASN A 312 -24.09 0.20 1.91
C ASN A 312 -23.18 0.58 0.73
N GLY A 313 -22.19 -0.25 0.39
CA GLY A 313 -21.23 0.02 -0.68
C GLY A 313 -20.08 0.96 -0.30
N THR A 314 -19.98 1.34 0.98
CA THR A 314 -18.83 2.10 1.50
C THR A 314 -17.73 1.18 1.98
N VAL A 315 -16.49 1.60 1.77
CA VAL A 315 -15.30 1.01 2.38
C VAL A 315 -14.79 1.97 3.45
N SER A 316 -14.51 1.45 4.64
CA SER A 316 -13.93 2.22 5.74
C SER A 316 -12.58 1.66 6.16
N MET A 317 -11.61 2.53 6.42
CA MET A 317 -10.27 2.18 6.90
C MET A 317 -10.15 2.47 8.41
N TRP A 318 -9.58 1.53 9.16
CA TRP A 318 -9.49 1.58 10.62
C TRP A 318 -8.07 1.33 11.13
N SER A 319 -7.70 2.10 12.14
CA SER A 319 -6.53 1.89 12.99
C SER A 319 -7.03 1.66 14.43
N PRO A 320 -6.36 0.82 15.22
CA PRO A 320 -6.72 0.61 16.63
C PRO A 320 -6.64 1.90 17.46
N SER A 321 -5.77 2.85 17.10
CA SER A 321 -5.51 4.09 17.85
C SER A 321 -6.67 5.08 17.79
N VAL A 322 -7.52 5.00 16.76
CA VAL A 322 -8.55 6.01 16.48
C VAL A 322 -9.94 5.38 16.48
N ASN A 323 -10.80 5.82 17.40
CA ASN A 323 -12.20 5.34 17.53
C ASN A 323 -13.13 5.71 16.35
N LYS A 324 -12.63 6.45 15.38
CA LYS A 324 -13.34 6.85 14.17
C LYS A 324 -12.61 6.26 12.97
N PRO A 325 -13.33 5.94 11.88
CA PRO A 325 -12.68 5.47 10.68
C PRO A 325 -11.77 6.57 10.14
N LEU A 326 -10.54 6.19 9.81
CA LEU A 326 -9.52 7.08 9.23
C LEU A 326 -10.01 7.66 7.90
N VAL A 327 -10.61 6.79 7.08
CA VAL A 327 -11.15 7.14 5.76
C VAL A 327 -12.46 6.40 5.54
N LYS A 328 -13.40 7.06 4.85
CA LYS A 328 -14.63 6.50 4.31
C LYS A 328 -14.69 6.78 2.82
N MET A 329 -14.75 5.74 2.02
CA MET A 329 -14.86 5.83 0.56
C MET A 329 -16.17 5.21 0.11
N PHE A 330 -16.90 5.91 -0.76
CA PHE A 330 -18.07 5.35 -1.41
C PHE A 330 -17.62 4.65 -2.69
N CYS A 331 -17.64 3.31 -2.68
CA CYS A 331 -17.04 2.51 -3.76
C CYS A 331 -18.09 1.97 -4.72
N HIS A 332 -19.18 1.40 -4.20
CA HIS A 332 -20.19 0.71 -5.00
C HIS A 332 -21.60 1.20 -4.68
N GLY A 333 -22.53 1.02 -5.63
CA GLY A 333 -23.96 1.29 -5.40
C GLY A 333 -24.68 0.23 -4.56
N GLY A 334 -24.01 -0.89 -4.26
CA GLY A 334 -24.52 -1.98 -3.44
C GLY A 334 -23.44 -2.57 -2.52
N PRO A 335 -23.74 -3.64 -1.77
CA PRO A 335 -22.82 -4.23 -0.79
C PRO A 335 -21.45 -4.57 -1.36
N VAL A 336 -20.39 -4.22 -0.63
CA VAL A 336 -19.02 -4.66 -0.95
C VAL A 336 -18.84 -6.10 -0.46
N ARG A 337 -18.67 -7.04 -1.40
CA ARG A 337 -18.57 -8.48 -1.09
C ARG A 337 -17.13 -8.97 -0.96
N ALA A 338 -16.22 -8.36 -1.71
CA ALA A 338 -14.84 -8.78 -1.79
C ALA A 338 -13.91 -7.56 -1.87
N MET A 339 -12.73 -7.70 -1.27
CA MET A 339 -11.70 -6.66 -1.25
C MET A 339 -10.32 -7.29 -1.23
N ALA A 340 -9.36 -6.65 -1.87
CA ALA A 340 -7.95 -7.00 -1.80
C ALA A 340 -7.11 -5.72 -1.79
N VAL A 341 -5.96 -5.75 -1.11
CA VAL A 341 -5.00 -4.64 -1.09
C VAL A 341 -3.67 -5.18 -1.56
N ASP A 342 -2.98 -4.40 -2.40
CA ASP A 342 -1.67 -4.78 -2.91
C ASP A 342 -0.60 -4.82 -1.80
N ARG A 343 0.46 -5.61 -1.97
CA ARG A 343 1.56 -5.71 -0.99
C ARG A 343 2.27 -4.37 -0.80
N SER A 344 2.35 -3.52 -1.84
CA SER A 344 2.89 -2.15 -1.71
C SER A 344 1.97 -1.20 -0.93
N GLY A 345 0.71 -1.58 -0.72
CA GLY A 345 -0.31 -0.77 -0.06
C GLY A 345 -0.76 0.46 -0.85
N HIS A 346 -0.36 0.58 -2.12
CA HIS A 346 -0.72 1.71 -2.98
C HIS A 346 -2.07 1.55 -3.65
N GLU A 347 -2.42 0.32 -4.00
CA GLU A 347 -3.63 0.00 -4.77
C GLU A 347 -4.55 -0.91 -3.95
N MET A 348 -5.85 -0.67 -4.08
CA MET A 348 -6.89 -1.48 -3.45
C MET A 348 -7.94 -1.82 -4.49
N VAL A 349 -8.38 -3.07 -4.49
CA VAL A 349 -9.41 -3.57 -5.39
C VAL A 349 -10.66 -3.90 -4.58
N THR A 350 -11.80 -3.40 -5.03
CA THR A 350 -13.11 -3.61 -4.40
C THR A 350 -14.07 -4.27 -5.38
N GLY A 351 -14.80 -5.28 -4.91
CA GLY A 351 -15.81 -6.00 -5.67
C GLY A 351 -17.18 -5.86 -5.03
N GLY A 352 -18.13 -5.31 -5.78
CA GLY A 352 -19.49 -5.07 -5.30
C GLY A 352 -20.51 -6.11 -5.77
N LEU A 353 -21.66 -6.16 -5.11
CA LEU A 353 -22.83 -6.92 -5.59
C LEU A 353 -23.38 -6.37 -6.91
N ASP A 354 -22.99 -5.15 -7.29
CA ASP A 354 -23.32 -4.49 -8.56
C ASP A 354 -22.64 -5.12 -9.80
N GLY A 355 -21.84 -6.19 -9.62
CA GLY A 355 -21.14 -6.85 -10.71
C GLY A 355 -19.98 -6.02 -11.26
N ARG A 356 -19.47 -5.09 -10.45
CA ARG A 356 -18.33 -4.25 -10.82
C ARG A 356 -17.16 -4.50 -9.88
N VAL A 357 -15.97 -4.48 -10.46
CA VAL A 357 -14.70 -4.45 -9.74
C VAL A 357 -14.08 -3.08 -9.96
N HIS A 358 -13.69 -2.40 -8.90
CA HIS A 358 -13.07 -1.07 -8.93
C HIS A 358 -11.67 -1.14 -8.35
N ILE A 359 -10.74 -0.48 -9.03
CA ILE A 359 -9.35 -0.34 -8.59
C ILE A 359 -9.17 1.10 -8.10
N TRP A 360 -8.60 1.25 -6.92
CA TRP A 360 -8.45 2.51 -6.21
C TRP A 360 -6.98 2.76 -5.90
N ASP A 361 -6.51 3.99 -6.10
CA ASP A 361 -5.25 4.45 -5.51
C ASP A 361 -5.56 4.88 -4.07
N VAL A 362 -4.96 4.20 -3.10
CA VAL A 362 -5.15 4.41 -1.67
C VAL A 362 -4.49 5.69 -1.18
N ARG A 363 -3.48 6.22 -1.88
CA ARG A 363 -2.79 7.46 -1.48
C ARG A 363 -3.62 8.69 -1.85
N MET A 364 -4.32 8.62 -2.99
CA MET A 364 -5.17 9.70 -3.48
C MET A 364 -6.66 9.50 -3.20
N TYR A 365 -7.06 8.30 -2.78
CA TYR A 365 -8.45 7.85 -2.61
C TYR A 365 -9.30 8.05 -3.86
N LYS A 366 -8.72 7.80 -5.03
CA LYS A 366 -9.38 7.98 -6.33
C LYS A 366 -9.53 6.64 -7.05
N LYS A 367 -10.66 6.48 -7.74
CA LYS A 367 -10.88 5.34 -8.62
C LYS A 367 -9.99 5.48 -9.86
N VAL A 368 -9.15 4.48 -10.09
CA VAL A 368 -8.25 4.39 -11.25
C VAL A 368 -8.99 3.67 -12.38
N PHE A 369 -9.40 2.42 -12.15
CA PHE A 369 -10.05 1.59 -13.16
C PHE A 369 -11.35 0.96 -12.67
N SER A 370 -12.16 0.53 -13.63
CA SER A 370 -13.43 -0.15 -13.39
C SER A 370 -13.60 -1.26 -14.42
N TYR A 371 -13.82 -2.48 -13.92
CA TYR A 371 -14.10 -3.68 -14.70
C TYR A 371 -15.52 -4.16 -14.40
N VAL A 372 -16.17 -4.72 -15.41
CA VAL A 372 -17.49 -5.34 -15.27
C VAL A 372 -17.29 -6.85 -15.30
N THR A 373 -17.85 -7.54 -14.31
CA THR A 373 -17.79 -8.98 -14.22
C THR A 373 -19.16 -9.58 -14.56
N PRO A 374 -19.22 -10.78 -15.19
CA PRO A 374 -20.50 -11.40 -15.55
C PRO A 374 -21.42 -11.66 -14.36
N ARG A 375 -20.83 -11.92 -13.18
CA ARG A 375 -21.53 -12.11 -11.91
C ARG A 375 -20.81 -11.33 -10.82
N ALA A 376 -21.51 -11.04 -9.72
CA ALA A 376 -20.93 -10.38 -8.56
C ALA A 376 -19.73 -11.19 -8.01
N PRO A 377 -18.55 -10.57 -7.82
CA PRO A 377 -17.39 -11.24 -7.26
C PRO A 377 -17.67 -11.74 -5.84
N SER A 378 -17.26 -12.98 -5.55
CA SER A 378 -17.37 -13.59 -4.22
C SER A 378 -16.14 -13.33 -3.36
N SER A 379 -14.96 -13.40 -3.96
CA SER A 379 -13.66 -13.12 -3.35
C SER A 379 -12.71 -12.48 -4.35
N LEU A 380 -11.73 -11.76 -3.81
CA LEU A 380 -10.66 -11.07 -4.54
C LEU A 380 -9.36 -11.31 -3.78
N ASP A 381 -8.27 -11.47 -4.53
CA ASP A 381 -6.93 -11.52 -3.96
C ASP A 381 -5.91 -10.96 -4.95
N ILE A 382 -4.83 -10.41 -4.42
CA ILE A 382 -3.73 -9.86 -5.22
C ILE A 382 -2.48 -10.67 -4.88
N SER A 383 -1.80 -11.14 -5.93
CA SER A 383 -0.56 -11.90 -5.78
C SER A 383 0.59 -10.97 -5.35
N GLN A 384 1.69 -11.55 -4.86
CA GLN A 384 2.85 -10.75 -4.45
C GLN A 384 3.48 -9.96 -5.62
N ARG A 385 3.28 -10.41 -6.87
CA ARG A 385 3.70 -9.73 -8.11
C ARG A 385 2.62 -8.82 -8.72
N GLY A 386 1.45 -8.71 -8.08
CA GLY A 386 0.39 -7.81 -8.54
C GLY A 386 -0.60 -8.42 -9.56
N LEU A 387 -0.67 -9.75 -9.69
CA LEU A 387 -1.77 -10.39 -10.41
C LEU A 387 -3.05 -10.31 -9.58
N LEU A 388 -4.14 -9.89 -10.21
CA LEU A 388 -5.44 -9.80 -9.56
C LEU A 388 -6.26 -11.05 -9.89
N ALA A 389 -6.63 -11.83 -8.86
CA ALA A 389 -7.57 -12.93 -8.99
C ALA A 389 -8.98 -12.47 -8.61
N VAL A 390 -9.94 -12.74 -9.50
CA VAL A 390 -11.36 -12.41 -9.35
C VAL A 390 -12.18 -13.68 -9.39
N GLY A 391 -12.73 -14.07 -8.23
CA GLY A 391 -13.68 -15.18 -8.12
C GLY A 391 -15.10 -14.73 -8.46
N CYS A 392 -15.64 -15.21 -9.57
CA CYS A 392 -16.98 -14.88 -10.08
C CYS A 392 -17.82 -16.14 -10.26
N GLY A 393 -18.66 -16.47 -9.28
CA GLY A 393 -19.56 -17.63 -9.38
C GLY A 393 -18.76 -18.93 -9.51
N PHE A 394 -18.82 -19.58 -10.68
CA PHE A 394 -18.10 -20.82 -10.98
C PHE A 394 -16.81 -20.61 -11.78
N GLN A 395 -16.38 -19.35 -11.97
CA GLN A 395 -15.19 -19.01 -12.75
C GLN A 395 -14.24 -18.11 -11.97
N VAL A 396 -12.95 -18.34 -12.16
CA VAL A 396 -11.88 -17.46 -11.70
C VAL A 396 -11.32 -16.75 -12.93
N GLN A 397 -11.19 -15.43 -12.84
CA GLN A 397 -10.50 -14.62 -13.83
C GLN A 397 -9.25 -14.02 -13.19
N ILE A 398 -8.12 -14.18 -13.85
CA ILE A 398 -6.84 -13.64 -13.39
C ILE A 398 -6.44 -12.52 -14.34
N TRP A 399 -5.98 -11.39 -13.81
CA TRP A 399 -5.61 -10.22 -14.59
C TRP A 399 -4.17 -9.83 -14.26
N LYS A 400 -3.32 -9.76 -15.30
CA LYS A 400 -1.93 -9.28 -15.22
C LYS A 400 -1.90 -7.77 -15.44
N ASP A 401 -1.13 -7.03 -14.65
CA ASP A 401 -0.95 -5.56 -14.74
C ASP A 401 -2.22 -4.70 -14.69
N ALA A 402 -3.35 -5.25 -14.23
CA ALA A 402 -4.63 -4.53 -14.14
C ALA A 402 -4.59 -3.36 -13.16
N LEU A 403 -3.65 -3.37 -12.20
CA LEU A 403 -3.50 -2.33 -11.21
C LEU A 403 -2.87 -1.06 -11.81
N LYS A 404 -1.90 -1.22 -12.72
CA LYS A 404 -1.16 -0.12 -13.37
C LYS A 404 -1.86 0.40 -14.61
N THR A 405 -2.36 -0.49 -15.47
CA THR A 405 -2.93 -0.17 -16.77
C THR A 405 -4.29 -0.81 -16.96
N LYS A 406 -5.17 -0.18 -17.75
CA LYS A 406 -6.49 -0.73 -18.03
C LYS A 406 -6.37 -1.85 -19.07
N GLN A 407 -6.55 -3.09 -18.62
CA GLN A 407 -6.46 -4.27 -19.46
C GLN A 407 -7.79 -4.58 -20.17
N GLN A 408 -7.73 -5.16 -21.37
CA GLN A 408 -8.93 -5.51 -22.14
C GLN A 408 -9.34 -6.97 -21.95
N SER A 409 -8.35 -7.86 -21.82
CA SER A 409 -8.56 -9.29 -21.63
C SER A 409 -7.93 -9.78 -20.32
N PRO A 410 -8.51 -10.81 -19.69
CA PRO A 410 -7.86 -11.48 -18.56
C PRO A 410 -6.58 -12.18 -19.04
N TYR A 411 -5.65 -12.36 -18.11
CA TYR A 411 -4.46 -13.17 -18.29
C TYR A 411 -4.82 -14.65 -18.41
N MET A 412 -5.64 -15.16 -17.50
CA MET A 412 -6.09 -16.55 -17.48
C MET A 412 -7.53 -16.65 -17.00
N ARG A 413 -8.27 -17.66 -17.49
CA ARG A 413 -9.61 -17.98 -17.01
C ARG A 413 -9.68 -19.47 -16.68
N HIS A 414 -10.12 -19.78 -15.47
CA HIS A 414 -10.42 -21.14 -15.06
C HIS A 414 -11.89 -21.26 -14.68
N ALA A 415 -12.57 -22.29 -15.17
CA ALA A 415 -13.98 -22.53 -14.90
C ALA A 415 -14.15 -23.90 -14.24
N ILE A 416 -14.94 -23.95 -13.16
CA ILE A 416 -15.24 -25.17 -12.41
C ILE A 416 -16.77 -25.36 -12.45
N PRO A 417 -17.31 -26.00 -13.49
CA PRO A 417 -18.75 -26.17 -13.64
C PRO A 417 -19.37 -26.86 -12.42
N GLY A 418 -20.50 -26.33 -11.95
CA GLY A 418 -21.25 -26.93 -10.84
C GLY A 418 -20.66 -26.70 -9.44
N GLN A 419 -19.61 -25.89 -9.30
CA GLN A 419 -19.06 -25.48 -8.01
C GLN A 419 -18.96 -23.95 -7.94
N GLU A 420 -19.54 -23.34 -6.90
CA GLU A 420 -19.37 -21.90 -6.68
C GLU A 420 -18.12 -21.64 -5.83
N ILE A 421 -17.34 -20.64 -6.23
CA ILE A 421 -16.12 -20.19 -5.55
C ILE A 421 -16.52 -19.27 -4.41
N GLN A 422 -16.06 -19.59 -3.21
CA GLN A 422 -16.34 -18.87 -1.97
C GLN A 422 -15.15 -18.07 -1.47
N ASP A 423 -13.95 -18.58 -1.74
CA ASP A 423 -12.70 -17.90 -1.43
C ASP A 423 -11.64 -18.16 -2.49
N VAL A 424 -10.77 -17.17 -2.67
CA VAL A 424 -9.64 -17.21 -3.59
C VAL A 424 -8.45 -16.61 -2.86
N LYS A 425 -7.36 -17.36 -2.76
CA LYS A 425 -6.13 -16.89 -2.10
C LYS A 425 -4.88 -17.40 -2.81
N PHE A 426 -3.99 -16.48 -3.17
CA PHE A 426 -2.68 -16.83 -3.71
C PHE A 426 -1.81 -17.46 -2.63
N ARG A 427 -1.05 -18.48 -3.03
CA ARG A 427 -0.01 -19.04 -2.19
C ARG A 427 1.20 -18.09 -2.21
N PRO A 428 1.72 -17.64 -1.06
CA PRO A 428 2.95 -16.85 -1.03
C PRO A 428 4.13 -17.60 -1.62
N TYR A 429 5.01 -16.90 -2.36
CA TYR A 429 6.29 -17.38 -2.92
C TYR A 429 6.19 -18.51 -3.98
N GLU A 430 5.00 -18.92 -4.37
CA GLU A 430 4.81 -19.93 -5.42
C GLU A 430 3.72 -19.52 -6.41
N ASP A 431 3.79 -20.08 -7.62
CA ASP A 431 2.86 -19.80 -8.72
C ASP A 431 1.55 -20.59 -8.62
N ILE A 432 0.91 -20.50 -7.45
CA ILE A 432 -0.28 -21.29 -7.12
C ILE A 432 -1.38 -20.41 -6.55
N LEU A 433 -2.61 -20.72 -6.95
CA LEU A 433 -3.82 -20.14 -6.38
C LEU A 433 -4.69 -21.22 -5.76
N GLY A 434 -5.01 -21.03 -4.49
CA GLY A 434 -6.02 -21.81 -3.79
C GLY A 434 -7.42 -21.28 -4.06
N LEU A 435 -8.36 -22.20 -4.25
CA LEU A 435 -9.77 -21.95 -4.47
C LEU A 435 -10.58 -22.74 -3.44
N GLY A 436 -11.34 -22.03 -2.61
CA GLY A 436 -12.35 -22.64 -1.74
C GLY A 436 -13.68 -22.71 -2.48
N THR A 437 -14.23 -23.92 -2.68
CA THR A 437 -15.47 -24.12 -3.42
C THR A 437 -16.61 -24.64 -2.54
N THR A 438 -17.81 -24.76 -3.12
CA THR A 438 -18.96 -25.40 -2.49
C THR A 438 -18.86 -26.92 -2.41
N LYS A 439 -17.89 -27.57 -3.05
CA LYS A 439 -17.71 -29.04 -3.01
C LYS A 439 -16.33 -29.46 -2.51
N GLY A 440 -15.47 -28.52 -2.12
CA GLY A 440 -14.13 -28.84 -1.65
C GLY A 440 -13.15 -27.71 -1.87
N VAL A 441 -11.90 -28.08 -2.15
CA VAL A 441 -10.79 -27.15 -2.33
C VAL A 441 -9.98 -27.57 -3.54
N GLN A 442 -9.62 -26.62 -4.38
CA GLN A 442 -8.76 -26.85 -5.54
C GLN A 442 -7.58 -25.87 -5.50
N THR A 443 -6.36 -26.33 -5.76
CA THR A 443 -5.24 -25.45 -6.10
C THR A 443 -4.95 -25.56 -7.60
N ILE A 444 -4.68 -24.42 -8.22
CA ILE A 444 -4.37 -24.31 -9.64
C ILE A 444 -3.05 -23.58 -9.84
N ALA A 445 -2.34 -23.89 -10.93
CA ALA A 445 -1.10 -23.24 -11.27
C ALA A 445 -1.39 -21.93 -12.02
N ILE A 446 -0.75 -20.85 -11.60
CA ILE A 446 -0.80 -19.54 -12.24
C ILE A 446 0.63 -19.04 -12.37
N PRO A 447 1.25 -19.25 -13.55
CA PRO A 447 2.58 -18.74 -13.82
C PRO A 447 2.67 -17.24 -13.55
N GLY A 448 3.70 -16.86 -12.81
CA GLY A 448 4.02 -15.50 -12.45
C GLY A 448 3.25 -14.89 -11.27
N ALA A 449 2.50 -15.69 -10.51
CA ALA A 449 1.79 -15.21 -9.33
C ALA A 449 2.70 -14.94 -8.12
N GLY A 450 3.66 -15.83 -7.86
CA GLY A 450 4.55 -15.78 -6.71
C GLY A 450 5.81 -14.97 -6.97
N VAL A 451 6.38 -14.40 -5.90
CA VAL A 451 7.75 -13.88 -5.96
C VAL A 451 8.71 -15.06 -5.85
N ALA A 452 9.53 -15.26 -6.88
CA ALA A 452 10.47 -16.38 -6.95
C ALA A 452 11.55 -16.31 -5.85
N ASN A 453 12.11 -15.12 -5.64
CA ASN A 453 13.16 -14.88 -4.66
C ASN A 453 12.58 -14.36 -3.33
N TYR A 454 12.51 -15.22 -2.32
CA TYR A 454 12.03 -14.86 -0.98
C TYR A 454 13.16 -14.38 -0.08
N ASP A 455 12.85 -13.49 0.86
CA ASP A 455 13.75 -13.15 1.95
C ASP A 455 13.61 -14.19 3.07
N ALA A 456 14.68 -14.96 3.27
CA ALA A 456 14.72 -16.02 4.27
C ALA A 456 14.59 -15.50 5.71
N PHE A 457 14.97 -14.25 6.00
CA PHE A 457 14.78 -13.65 7.31
C PHE A 457 13.34 -13.18 7.53
N GLU A 458 12.65 -12.70 6.47
CA GLU A 458 11.26 -12.26 6.59
C GLU A 458 10.29 -13.46 6.67
N ALA A 459 10.40 -14.41 5.74
CA ALA A 459 9.55 -15.60 5.71
C ALA A 459 10.18 -16.68 4.82
N ASN A 460 10.68 -17.74 5.45
CA ASN A 460 11.26 -18.89 4.76
C ASN A 460 10.22 -20.03 4.57
N PRO A 461 9.88 -20.41 3.32
CA PRO A 461 9.03 -21.57 3.04
C PRO A 461 9.61 -22.90 3.54
N PHE A 462 10.93 -23.01 3.63
CA PHE A 462 11.65 -24.25 3.98
C PHE A 462 12.22 -24.24 5.40
N GLN A 463 11.63 -23.45 6.30
CA GLN A 463 12.12 -23.32 7.68
C GLN A 463 12.20 -24.67 8.42
N ASN A 464 13.29 -24.85 9.17
CA ASN A 464 13.45 -25.94 10.13
C ASN A 464 12.78 -25.59 11.46
N SER A 465 12.52 -26.59 12.31
CA SER A 465 11.90 -26.37 13.63
C SER A 465 12.72 -25.43 14.54
N LYS A 466 14.06 -25.45 14.43
CA LYS A 466 14.92 -24.52 15.18
C LYS A 466 14.75 -23.08 14.70
N GLN A 467 14.88 -22.87 13.38
CA GLN A 467 14.69 -21.55 12.76
C GLN A 467 13.28 -21.00 13.03
N GLN A 468 12.26 -21.84 13.00
CA GLN A 468 10.90 -21.45 13.35
C GLN A 468 10.81 -20.91 14.78
N ARG A 469 11.37 -21.63 15.76
CA ARG A 469 11.36 -21.17 17.17
C ARG A 469 12.08 -19.84 17.33
N GLU A 470 13.25 -19.71 16.71
CA GLU A 470 14.04 -18.47 16.73
C GLU A 470 13.27 -17.32 16.06
N GLN A 471 12.65 -17.55 14.90
CA GLN A 471 11.87 -16.54 14.19
C GLN A 471 10.63 -16.09 14.98
N VAL A 472 9.94 -17.01 15.66
CA VAL A 472 8.82 -16.65 16.54
C VAL A 472 9.29 -15.77 17.70
N VAL A 473 10.44 -16.08 18.31
CA VAL A 473 11.02 -15.25 19.37
C VAL A 473 11.44 -13.88 18.83
N HIS A 474 12.12 -13.83 17.68
CA HIS A 474 12.53 -12.57 17.05
C HIS A 474 11.33 -11.69 16.69
N SER A 475 10.31 -12.25 16.04
CA SER A 475 9.10 -11.50 15.70
C SER A 475 8.35 -11.00 16.93
N LEU A 476 8.38 -11.73 18.05
CA LEU A 476 7.80 -11.28 19.31
C LEU A 476 8.58 -10.13 19.95
N LEU A 477 9.92 -10.17 19.89
CA LEU A 477 10.79 -9.09 20.38
C LEU A 477 10.68 -7.82 19.53
N GLU A 478 10.52 -7.97 18.21
CA GLU A 478 10.35 -6.89 17.24
C GLU A 478 8.89 -6.44 17.07
N LYS A 479 7.99 -6.94 17.93
CA LYS A 479 6.55 -6.64 17.88
C LYS A 479 6.31 -5.13 17.89
N ILE A 480 5.63 -4.65 16.84
CA ILE A 480 5.24 -3.25 16.69
C ILE A 480 4.00 -2.96 17.54
N GLN A 481 4.03 -1.84 18.26
CA GLN A 481 2.90 -1.44 19.11
C GLN A 481 1.67 -1.05 18.28
N PRO A 482 0.44 -1.35 18.74
CA PRO A 482 -0.79 -1.04 18.01
C PRO A 482 -0.94 0.45 17.71
N GLU A 483 -0.42 1.32 18.58
CA GLU A 483 -0.51 2.77 18.43
C GLU A 483 0.20 3.30 17.17
N MET A 484 1.23 2.56 16.70
CA MET A 484 2.04 2.93 15.53
C MET A 484 1.34 2.67 14.20
N ILE A 485 0.11 2.12 14.19
CA ILE A 485 -0.66 1.89 12.98
C ILE A 485 -1.27 3.20 12.49
N VAL A 486 -0.68 3.76 11.43
CA VAL A 486 -1.09 5.00 10.76
C VAL A 486 -1.25 4.80 9.25
N LEU A 487 -1.94 5.73 8.56
CA LEU A 487 -2.13 5.64 7.11
C LEU A 487 -0.81 5.66 6.32
N ASP A 488 0.13 6.49 6.76
CA ASP A 488 1.47 6.60 6.18
C ASP A 488 2.51 6.18 7.23
N PRO A 489 3.11 4.97 7.10
CA PRO A 489 4.15 4.49 8.01
C PRO A 489 5.39 5.38 8.05
N THR A 490 5.67 6.13 6.97
CA THR A 490 6.87 6.99 6.90
C THR A 490 6.75 8.24 7.78
N LEU A 491 5.57 8.51 8.32
CA LEU A 491 5.34 9.58 9.29
C LEU A 491 5.94 9.23 10.67
N ILE A 492 6.20 7.95 10.96
CA ILE A 492 6.77 7.52 12.24
C ILE A 492 8.23 7.99 12.27
N GLY A 493 8.54 8.91 13.20
CA GLY A 493 9.83 9.63 13.26
C GLY A 493 9.81 11.01 12.58
N GLY A 494 8.69 11.38 11.95
CA GLY A 494 8.43 12.75 11.50
C GLY A 494 8.23 13.69 12.68
N VAL A 495 8.52 14.98 12.47
CA VAL A 495 8.20 16.03 13.44
C VAL A 495 6.72 16.37 13.35
N ASP A 496 6.07 16.52 14.50
CA ASP A 496 4.66 16.91 14.55
C ASP A 496 4.40 18.17 13.72
N PRO A 497 3.53 18.10 12.70
CA PRO A 497 3.25 19.22 11.81
C PRO A 497 2.37 20.26 12.47
N THR A 498 2.11 20.18 13.80
CA THR A 498 1.59 21.31 14.57
C THR A 498 2.33 22.53 14.07
N PRO A 499 1.64 23.53 13.50
CA PRO A 499 2.34 24.56 12.77
C PRO A 499 3.40 25.12 13.71
N MET A 500 4.64 25.24 13.27
CA MET A 500 5.61 26.03 14.05
C MET A 500 4.99 27.40 14.36
N ALA A 501 4.07 27.89 13.54
CA ALA A 501 3.23 29.04 13.84
C ALA A 501 2.32 28.90 15.08
N VAL A 502 1.79 27.73 15.45
CA VAL A 502 1.04 27.51 16.71
C VAL A 502 1.99 27.43 17.89
N GLN A 503 3.11 26.72 17.79
CA GLN A 503 4.11 26.69 18.86
C GLN A 503 4.78 28.05 19.06
N GLU A 504 5.07 28.75 17.97
CA GLU A 504 5.60 30.11 17.94
C GLU A 504 4.51 31.13 18.32
N GLN A 505 3.23 30.88 18.02
CA GLN A 505 2.11 31.66 18.55
C GLN A 505 1.89 31.38 20.03
N GLU A 506 2.12 30.18 20.56
CA GLU A 506 2.04 29.87 21.98
C GLU A 506 3.21 30.49 22.72
N ARG A 507 4.43 30.42 22.16
CA ARG A 507 5.60 31.16 22.67
C ARG A 507 5.40 32.66 22.59
N LYS A 508 4.95 33.19 21.45
CA LYS A 508 4.63 34.62 21.28
C LYS A 508 3.41 35.04 22.07
N ALA A 509 2.43 34.17 22.30
CA ALA A 509 1.27 34.46 23.14
C ALA A 509 1.65 34.43 24.60
N ALA A 510 2.54 33.54 25.05
CA ALA A 510 3.12 33.57 26.38
C ALA A 510 3.97 34.84 26.57
N GLU A 511 4.77 35.24 25.58
CA GLU A 511 5.50 36.52 25.58
C GLU A 511 4.59 37.75 25.43
N GLU A 512 3.49 37.66 24.68
CA GLU A 512 2.50 38.73 24.52
C GLU A 512 1.59 38.82 25.74
N GLU A 513 1.30 37.72 26.45
CA GLU A 513 0.60 37.68 27.72
C GLU A 513 1.45 38.32 28.82
N ALA A 514 2.78 38.18 28.75
CA ALA A 514 3.72 39.00 29.52
C ALA A 514 3.79 40.48 29.08
N LYS A 515 3.31 40.83 27.88
CA LYS A 515 3.30 42.20 27.31
C LYS A 515 1.90 42.82 27.14
N ARG A 516 0.83 42.18 27.67
CA ARG A 516 -0.58 42.57 27.46
C ARG A 516 -0.96 43.83 28.26
N LEU A 517 -0.46 44.98 27.80
CA LEU A 517 -0.98 46.30 28.17
C LEU A 517 -1.51 47.11 26.97
N ASN A 518 -1.50 46.58 25.74
CA ASN A 518 -2.02 47.33 24.58
C ASN A 518 -2.72 46.47 23.51
N PRO A 519 -4.03 46.65 23.25
CA PRO A 519 -4.74 45.92 22.21
C PRO A 519 -4.55 46.53 20.81
N LYS A 520 -4.16 45.70 19.83
CA LYS A 520 -3.94 46.05 18.41
C LYS A 520 -5.22 46.51 17.68
N LYS A 521 -5.04 47.36 16.67
CA LYS A 521 -6.08 48.04 15.86
C LYS A 521 -6.90 47.08 14.98
N ALA A 522 -8.22 47.27 14.96
CA ALA A 522 -9.15 46.52 14.11
C ALA A 522 -9.10 47.01 12.65
N LYS A 523 -8.96 46.10 11.69
CA LYS A 523 -9.04 46.40 10.24
C LYS A 523 -10.51 46.52 9.81
N HIS A 524 -10.78 47.49 8.94
CA HIS A 524 -12.13 47.82 8.45
C HIS A 524 -12.43 47.15 7.10
N ARG A 525 -13.72 46.88 6.88
CA ARG A 525 -14.44 46.51 5.64
C ARG A 525 -14.68 45.01 5.40
N MET A 526 -15.85 44.55 5.86
CA MET A 526 -16.83 43.83 5.02
C MET A 526 -18.26 44.24 5.47
N ARG A 527 -19.13 44.58 4.51
CA ARG A 527 -20.54 44.91 4.75
C ARG A 527 -21.35 43.62 4.62
N GLY A 528 -22.18 43.30 5.61
CA GLY A 528 -23.15 42.20 5.51
C GLY A 528 -23.19 41.23 6.69
N ARG A 529 -24.33 40.53 6.79
CA ARG A 529 -24.82 39.63 7.86
C ARG A 529 -23.84 38.51 8.31
N ASN A 530 -22.74 38.30 7.58
CA ASN A 530 -21.71 37.27 7.83
C ASN A 530 -20.42 37.80 8.49
N LYS A 531 -20.46 38.89 9.28
CA LYS A 531 -19.29 39.31 10.08
C LYS A 531 -18.88 38.20 11.05
N THR A 532 -17.59 37.84 11.08
CA THR A 532 -17.00 36.91 12.05
C THR A 532 -17.35 37.29 13.49
N GLY A 533 -17.37 38.58 13.80
CA GLY A 533 -17.82 39.11 15.09
C GLY A 533 -19.28 38.79 15.45
N ASN A 534 -20.20 38.72 14.49
CA ASN A 534 -21.60 38.35 14.75
C ASN A 534 -21.76 36.84 14.97
N LYS A 535 -20.97 36.00 14.28
CA LYS A 535 -20.90 34.55 14.57
C LYS A 535 -20.33 34.28 15.97
N LEU A 536 -19.35 35.06 16.41
CA LEU A 536 -18.78 34.96 17.76
C LEU A 536 -19.79 35.41 18.83
N ARG A 537 -20.54 36.50 18.56
CA ARG A 537 -21.65 36.97 19.41
C ARG A 537 -22.75 35.92 19.57
N ALA A 538 -23.07 35.17 18.51
CA ALA A 538 -24.08 34.11 18.56
C ALA A 538 -23.63 32.87 19.36
N LYS A 539 -22.32 32.59 19.44
CA LYS A 539 -21.78 31.49 20.26
C LYS A 539 -21.66 31.87 21.75
N ASN A 540 -21.37 33.14 22.05
CA ASN A 540 -21.09 33.62 23.42
C ASN A 540 -22.13 34.64 23.90
N ILE A 541 -23.42 34.31 23.80
CA ILE A 541 -24.52 35.24 24.13
C ILE A 541 -24.48 35.58 25.63
N ASN A 542 -24.29 34.59 26.49
CA ASN A 542 -24.47 34.73 27.95
C ASN A 542 -23.18 34.97 28.75
N ILE A 543 -22.00 34.88 28.12
CA ILE A 543 -20.72 35.10 28.81
C ILE A 543 -20.33 36.57 28.63
N ILE A 544 -20.17 37.31 29.74
CA ILE A 544 -19.70 38.70 29.75
C ILE A 544 -18.23 38.66 30.16
N THR A 545 -17.34 38.92 29.19
CA THR A 545 -15.90 39.09 29.42
C THR A 545 -15.54 40.57 29.24
N GLU A 546 -14.53 41.07 29.95
CA GLU A 546 -14.06 42.46 29.80
C GLU A 546 -13.73 42.84 28.35
N GLU A 547 -13.21 41.89 27.58
CA GLU A 547 -12.91 42.08 26.16
C GLU A 547 -14.17 42.40 25.32
N LYS A 548 -15.32 41.83 25.70
CA LYS A 548 -16.62 42.08 25.04
C LYS A 548 -17.16 43.48 25.35
N GLU A 549 -16.91 44.00 26.54
CA GLU A 549 -17.27 45.37 26.92
C GLU A 549 -16.42 46.39 26.19
N LYS A 550 -15.09 46.23 26.23
CA LYS A 550 -14.13 47.05 25.48
C LYS A 550 -14.41 47.04 23.96
N TYR A 551 -14.87 45.90 23.43
CA TYR A 551 -15.29 45.80 22.02
C TYR A 551 -16.66 46.46 21.75
N ARG A 552 -17.63 46.37 22.68
CA ARG A 552 -18.92 47.06 22.58
C ARG A 552 -18.75 48.57 22.53
N GLU A 553 -17.96 49.13 23.45
CA GLU A 553 -17.65 50.56 23.49
C GLU A 553 -17.00 51.05 22.20
N LYS A 554 -16.08 50.27 21.61
CA LYS A 554 -15.47 50.58 20.32
C LYS A 554 -16.47 50.58 19.17
N LEU A 555 -17.43 49.65 19.18
CA LEU A 555 -18.43 49.54 18.13
C LEU A 555 -19.46 50.68 18.22
N GLU A 556 -19.84 51.07 19.43
CA GLU A 556 -20.68 52.26 19.66
C GLU A 556 -19.99 53.54 19.20
N LYS A 557 -18.68 53.68 19.46
CA LYS A 557 -17.90 54.80 18.92
C LYS A 557 -17.90 54.82 17.39
N GLN A 558 -17.71 53.68 16.75
CA GLN A 558 -17.75 53.56 15.27
C GLN A 558 -19.14 53.83 14.69
N GLU A 559 -20.22 53.40 15.36
CA GLU A 559 -21.59 53.69 14.91
C GLU A 559 -21.93 55.18 15.07
N LYS A 560 -21.47 55.83 16.15
CA LYS A 560 -21.60 57.28 16.33
C LYS A 560 -20.84 58.04 15.23
N GLU A 561 -19.62 57.62 14.89
CA GLU A 561 -18.84 58.21 13.78
C GLU A 561 -19.48 57.96 12.40
N ALA A 562 -20.05 56.77 12.17
CA ALA A 562 -20.75 56.45 10.93
C ALA A 562 -22.08 57.22 10.78
N LYS A 563 -22.80 57.45 11.88
CA LYS A 563 -23.99 58.32 11.91
C LYS A 563 -23.61 59.76 11.58
N LYS A 564 -22.58 60.32 12.24
CA LYS A 564 -22.06 61.67 11.91
C LYS A 564 -21.70 61.82 10.44
N LYS A 565 -21.00 60.85 9.84
CA LYS A 565 -20.67 60.90 8.40
C LYS A 565 -21.90 60.85 7.50
N LYS A 566 -22.94 60.09 7.86
CA LYS A 566 -24.21 60.07 7.13
C LYS A 566 -24.99 61.37 7.27
N ASP A 567 -24.99 61.96 8.46
CA ASP A 567 -25.66 63.24 8.72
C ASP A 567 -24.96 64.39 7.97
N ASP A 568 -23.62 64.36 7.90
CA ASP A 568 -22.82 65.29 7.09
C ASP A 568 -23.03 65.11 5.58
N GLU A 569 -23.23 63.87 5.09
CA GLU A 569 -23.61 63.59 3.70
C GLU A 569 -25.05 64.05 3.38
N LEU A 570 -25.99 63.91 4.33
CA LEU A 570 -27.36 64.40 4.21
C LEU A 570 -27.43 65.93 4.20
N ALA A 571 -26.60 66.59 5.02
CA ALA A 571 -26.49 68.05 5.07
C ALA A 571 -25.94 68.64 3.75
N LYS A 572 -25.04 67.91 3.06
CA LYS A 572 -24.55 68.30 1.73
C LYS A 572 -25.56 68.04 0.60
N GLY A 573 -26.45 67.05 0.76
CA GLY A 573 -27.53 66.75 -0.19
C GLY A 573 -28.72 67.71 -0.15
N ASN A 574 -28.95 68.41 0.97
CA ASN A 574 -30.06 69.34 1.19
C ASN A 574 -29.73 70.82 0.90
N ALA A 575 -28.72 71.09 0.06
CA ALA A 575 -28.46 72.45 -0.42
C ALA A 575 -29.54 73.00 -1.39
N GLY A 576 -30.56 72.21 -1.74
CA GLY A 576 -31.62 72.55 -2.69
C GLY A 576 -32.93 73.10 -2.12
N THR A 577 -33.10 73.24 -0.80
CA THR A 577 -34.34 73.78 -0.19
C THR A 577 -34.08 74.93 0.78
N MET A 578 -33.09 75.76 0.47
CA MET A 578 -32.80 77.02 1.17
C MET A 578 -33.72 78.17 0.69
N VAL A 579 -35.04 77.95 0.62
CA VAL A 579 -36.02 78.98 0.20
C VAL A 579 -37.09 79.24 1.27
N TYR A 580 -37.31 78.34 2.24
CA TYR A 580 -38.36 78.48 3.25
C TYR A 580 -37.94 79.17 4.57
N GLN A 581 -36.66 79.46 4.78
CA GLN A 581 -36.18 80.11 6.01
C GLN A 581 -36.19 81.66 5.99
N ARG A 582 -36.69 82.28 4.90
CA ARG A 582 -36.80 83.75 4.81
C ARG A 582 -38.09 84.34 5.38
N PHE A 583 -39.04 83.51 5.84
CA PHE A 583 -40.37 83.97 6.29
C PHE A 583 -40.74 83.72 7.76
N LYS A 584 -39.86 83.19 8.61
CA LYS A 584 -40.13 83.17 10.06
C LYS A 584 -39.72 84.49 10.72
N ARG A 585 -40.70 85.40 10.79
CA ARG A 585 -40.66 86.66 11.56
C ARG A 585 -40.27 86.41 13.02
N LYS A 586 -39.37 87.27 13.51
CA LYS A 586 -39.08 87.51 14.93
C LYS A 586 -40.38 87.84 15.69
N LYS A 587 -40.67 87.09 16.74
CA LYS A 587 -41.24 87.58 18.00
C LYS A 587 -40.78 86.66 19.11
#